data_AF-A0A0R2MWA8-F1
#
_entry.id   AF-A0A0R2MWA8-F1
#
_cell.length_a   1.000
_cell.length_b   1.000
_cell.length_c   1.000
_cell.angle_alpha   90.00
_cell.angle_beta   90.00
_cell.angle_gamma   90.00
#
_symmetry.space_group_name_H-M   'P 1'
#
loop_
_entity.id
_entity.type
_entity.pdbx_description
1 polymer ?
#
loop_
_entity_poly.entity_id
_entity_poly.type
_entity_poly.pdbx_seq_one_letter_code
_entity_poly.pdbx_strand_id
1 'polypeptide(L)'
;MHTFLGFTIGEWGGIIAIGTAIVGAIYRVAVKPLSDKLADLSGAINNLSISSNQTHLELDHRLDKHDIKIERHDAEIQFLYDKNNLKRREEHHEE
;
A
#
# COMPACT_ATOMS: atom_id res chain seq x y z
N MET A 1 10.09 33.26 53.87
CA MET A 1 9.33 32.40 52.95
C MET A 1 9.62 32.85 51.53
N HIS A 2 10.13 31.95 50.68
CA HIS A 2 10.36 32.28 49.27
C HIS A 2 9.07 32.03 48.47
N THR A 3 8.52 33.10 47.91
CA THR A 3 7.39 33.06 46.98
C THR A 3 7.93 33.27 45.56
N PHE A 4 7.32 32.60 44.59
CA PHE A 4 7.63 32.76 43.17
C PHE A 4 6.33 33.06 42.43
N LEU A 5 6.29 34.20 41.73
CA LEU A 5 5.08 34.76 41.09
C LEU A 5 3.86 34.85 42.04
N GLY A 6 4.10 35.17 43.31
CA GLY A 6 3.04 35.35 44.31
C GLY A 6 2.56 34.06 44.99
N PHE A 7 3.02 32.89 44.55
CA PHE A 7 2.67 31.59 45.15
C PHE A 7 3.83 30.99 45.93
N THR A 8 3.52 30.20 46.95
CA THR A 8 4.49 29.40 47.69
C THR A 8 4.91 28.17 46.88
N ILE A 9 6.11 27.64 47.15
CA ILE A 9 6.65 26.44 46.47
C ILE A 9 5.72 25.22 46.64
N GLY A 10 4.98 25.12 47.74
CA GLY A 10 3.99 24.06 47.95
C GLY A 10 2.77 24.19 47.03
N GLU A 11 2.30 25.40 46.77
CA GLU A 11 1.16 25.66 45.88
C GLU A 11 1.51 25.40 44.40
N TRP A 12 2.77 25.63 44.02
CA TRP A 12 3.28 25.26 42.69
C TRP A 12 3.14 23.76 42.38
N GLY A 13 3.26 22.89 43.38
CA GLY A 13 3.03 21.45 43.22
C GLY A 13 1.62 21.13 42.71
N GLY A 14 0.61 21.83 43.23
CA GLY A 14 -0.78 21.68 42.79
C GLY A 14 -1.01 22.19 41.36
N ILE A 15 -0.41 23.33 41.00
CA ILE A 15 -0.51 23.92 39.66
C ILE A 15 0.10 22.98 38.61
N ILE A 16 1.28 22.42 38.90
CA ILE A 16 1.95 21.47 38.01
C ILE A 16 1.15 20.17 37.89
N ALA A 17 0.59 19.67 39.00
CA ALA A 17 -0.25 18.46 38.97
C ALA A 17 -1.51 18.63 38.11
N ILE A 18 -2.19 19.78 38.22
CA ILE A 18 -3.36 20.08 37.40
C ILE A 18 -2.96 20.26 35.93
N GLY A 19 -1.88 20.99 35.65
CA GLY A 19 -1.39 21.22 34.29
C GLY A 19 -1.03 19.91 33.58
N THR A 20 -0.28 19.04 34.25
CA THR A 20 0.10 17.72 33.71
C THR A 20 -1.10 16.80 33.51
N ALA A 21 -2.09 16.83 34.41
CA ALA A 21 -3.32 16.05 34.26
C ALA A 21 -4.14 16.48 33.02
N ILE A 22 -4.28 17.79 32.79
CA ILE A 22 -5.01 18.32 31.62
C ILE A 22 -4.28 17.95 30.33
N VAL A 23 -2.96 18.14 30.27
CA VAL A 23 -2.15 17.79 29.09
C VAL A 23 -2.21 16.28 28.82
N GLY A 24 -2.15 15.45 29.87
CA GLY A 24 -2.29 14.00 29.76
C GLY A 24 -3.67 13.57 29.26
N ALA A 25 -4.74 14.24 29.70
CA ALA A 25 -6.09 14.00 29.22
C ALA A 25 -6.23 14.35 27.73
N ILE A 26 -5.73 15.52 27.30
CA ILE A 26 -5.74 15.93 25.89
C ILE A 26 -4.95 14.95 25.03
N TYR A 27 -3.77 14.54 25.49
CA TYR A 27 -2.95 13.56 24.77
C TYR A 27 -3.71 12.24 24.56
N ARG A 28 -4.39 11.75 25.60
CA ARG A 28 -5.13 10.49 25.54
C ARG A 28 -6.39 10.56 24.67
N VAL A 29 -7.09 11.71 24.66
CA VAL A 29 -8.36 11.87 23.94
C VAL A 29 -8.18 12.31 22.49
N ALA A 30 -7.18 13.15 22.20
CA ALA A 30 -7.01 13.73 20.86
C ALA A 30 -5.79 13.16 20.14
N VAL A 31 -4.63 13.11 20.79
CA VAL A 31 -3.35 12.79 20.11
C VAL A 31 -3.19 11.29 19.89
N LYS A 32 -3.45 10.48 20.91
CA LYS A 32 -3.33 9.02 20.82
C LYS A 32 -4.22 8.40 19.73
N PRO A 33 -5.54 8.63 19.68
CA PRO A 33 -6.37 8.03 18.64
C PRO A 33 -6.03 8.54 17.23
N LEU A 34 -5.51 9.77 17.11
CA LEU A 34 -5.03 10.28 15.82
C LEU A 34 -3.76 9.55 15.38
N SER A 35 -2.82 9.35 16.30
CA SER A 35 -1.59 8.57 16.04
C SER A 35 -1.91 7.13 15.66
N ASP A 36 -2.84 6.49 16.37
CA ASP A 36 -3.24 5.10 16.10
C ASP A 36 -3.87 5.00 14.69
N LYS A 37 -4.76 5.94 14.31
CA LYS A 37 -5.35 5.99 12.96
C LYS A 37 -4.34 6.26 11.86
N LEU A 38 -3.33 7.08 12.10
CA LEU A 38 -2.24 7.32 11.14
C LEU A 38 -1.36 6.08 10.97
N ALA A 39 -1.10 5.34 12.05
CA ALA A 39 -0.39 4.08 12.01
C ALA A 39 -1.17 3.01 11.22
N ASP A 40 -2.48 2.89 11.47
CA ASP A 40 -3.37 1.99 10.74
C ASP A 40 -3.40 2.32 9.24
N LEU A 41 -3.50 3.60 8.90
CA LEU A 41 -3.48 4.05 7.50
C LEU A 41 -2.14 3.74 6.83
N SER A 42 -1.02 3.98 7.52
CA SER A 42 0.31 3.62 7.02
C SER A 42 0.44 2.12 6.79
N GLY A 43 -0.09 1.30 7.69
CA GLY A 43 -0.11 -0.16 7.55
C GLY A 43 -0.96 -0.61 6.36
N ALA A 44 -2.14 -0.01 6.17
CA ALA A 44 -3.02 -0.29 5.04
C ALA A 44 -2.38 0.08 3.70
N ILE A 45 -1.71 1.24 3.62
CA ILE A 45 -0.97 1.67 2.41
C ILE A 45 0.17 0.71 2.10
N ASN A 46 0.94 0.28 3.11
CA ASN A 46 2.03 -0.66 2.91
C ASN A 46 1.52 -2.02 2.41
N ASN A 47 0.44 -2.54 3.01
CA ASN A 47 -0.19 -3.78 2.56
C ASN A 47 -0.75 -3.67 1.14
N LEU A 48 -1.34 -2.53 0.77
CA LEU A 48 -1.82 -2.28 -0.59
C LEU A 48 -0.66 -2.25 -1.58
N SER A 49 0.47 -1.63 -1.24
CA SER A 49 1.67 -1.61 -2.08
C SER A 49 2.25 -3.00 -2.29
N ILE A 50 2.30 -3.83 -1.23
CA ILE A 50 2.79 -5.21 -1.32
C ILE A 50 1.85 -6.06 -2.18
N SER A 51 0.53 -5.96 -1.94
CA SER A 51 -0.49 -6.68 -2.70
C SER A 51 -0.50 -6.28 -4.18
N SER A 52 -0.35 -4.98 -4.46
CA SER A 52 -0.25 -4.46 -5.84
C SER A 52 0.97 -5.02 -6.57
N ASN A 53 2.16 -5.00 -5.94
CA ASN A 53 3.36 -5.58 -6.56
C ASN A 53 3.21 -7.09 -6.80
N GLN A 54 2.61 -7.83 -5.86
CA GLN A 54 2.32 -9.26 -6.06
C GLN A 54 1.35 -9.50 -7.21
N THR A 55 0.29 -8.68 -7.31
CA THR A 55 -0.69 -8.77 -8.41
C THR A 55 -0.05 -8.47 -9.75
N HIS A 56 0.83 -7.47 -9.83
CA HIS A 56 1.55 -7.15 -11.06
C HIS A 56 2.47 -8.30 -11.51
N LEU A 57 3.20 -8.92 -10.59
CA LEU A 57 4.04 -10.08 -10.89
C LEU A 57 3.23 -11.30 -11.35
N GLU A 58 2.08 -11.56 -10.70
CA GLU A 58 1.20 -12.64 -11.12
C GLU A 58 0.59 -12.36 -12.51
N LEU A 59 0.21 -11.11 -12.78
CA LEU A 59 -0.32 -10.71 -14.07
C LEU A 59 0.72 -10.86 -15.17
N ASP A 60 1.95 -10.43 -14.93
CA ASP A 60 3.09 -10.56 -15.85
C ASP A 60 3.38 -12.03 -16.17
N HIS A 61 3.43 -12.88 -15.14
CA HIS A 61 3.62 -14.32 -15.34
C HIS A 61 2.46 -14.97 -16.14
N ARG A 62 1.22 -14.51 -15.93
CA ARG A 62 0.07 -14.99 -16.70
C ARG A 62 0.10 -14.52 -18.15
N LEU A 63 0.57 -13.30 -18.41
CA LEU A 63 0.77 -12.77 -19.76
C LEU A 63 1.85 -13.56 -20.50
N ASP A 64 3.02 -13.78 -19.89
CA ASP A 64 4.10 -14.58 -20.45
C ASP A 64 3.63 -16.00 -20.83
N LYS A 65 2.85 -16.63 -19.94
CA LYS A 65 2.25 -17.94 -20.23
C LYS A 65 1.24 -17.90 -21.38
N HIS A 66 0.51 -16.79 -21.55
CA HIS A 66 -0.43 -16.61 -22.64
C HIS A 66 0.30 -16.39 -23.97
N ASP A 67 1.37 -15.60 -23.98
CA ASP A 67 2.20 -15.35 -25.17
C ASP A 67 2.82 -16.65 -25.68
N ILE A 68 3.42 -17.45 -24.80
CA ILE A 68 3.96 -18.78 -25.15
C ILE A 68 2.85 -19.68 -25.73
N LYS A 69 1.62 -19.60 -25.19
CA LYS A 69 0.50 -20.41 -25.68
C LYS A 69 0.04 -19.94 -27.06
N ILE A 70 0.03 -18.62 -27.31
CA ILE A 70 -0.30 -18.04 -28.61
C ILE A 70 0.74 -18.47 -29.64
N GLU A 71 2.03 -18.35 -29.34
CA GLU A 71 3.11 -18.80 -30.23
C GLU A 71 2.98 -20.29 -30.55
N ARG A 72 2.70 -21.12 -29.54
CA ARG A 72 2.50 -22.56 -29.76
C ARG A 72 1.29 -22.85 -30.64
N HIS A 73 0.17 -22.15 -30.41
CA HIS A 73 -1.00 -22.28 -31.26
C HIS A 73 -0.70 -21.81 -32.69
N ASP A 74 0.09 -20.76 -32.86
CA ASP A 74 0.49 -20.25 -34.16
C ASP A 74 1.31 -21.28 -34.94
N ALA A 75 2.28 -21.89 -34.27
CA ALA A 75 3.08 -23.00 -34.82
C ALA A 75 2.22 -24.22 -35.16
N GLU A 76 1.25 -24.57 -34.31
CA GLU A 76 0.32 -25.68 -34.57
C GLU A 76 -0.59 -25.39 -35.77
N ILE A 77 -1.11 -24.17 -35.88
CA ILE A 77 -1.89 -23.73 -37.03
C ILE A 77 -1.03 -23.79 -38.29
N GLN A 78 0.19 -23.25 -38.27
CA GLN A 78 1.10 -23.30 -39.41
C GLN A 78 1.37 -24.75 -39.85
N PHE A 79 1.66 -25.64 -38.90
CA PHE A 79 1.84 -27.06 -39.18
C PHE A 79 0.60 -27.70 -39.82
N LEU A 80 -0.60 -27.35 -39.36
CA LEU A 80 -1.86 -27.84 -39.95
C LEU A 80 -2.11 -27.29 -41.36
N TYR A 81 -1.75 -26.03 -41.62
CA TYR A 81 -1.83 -25.44 -42.96
C TYR A 81 -0.88 -26.15 -43.93
N ASP A 82 0.38 -26.35 -43.52
CA ASP A 82 1.40 -27.04 -44.31
C ASP A 82 0.98 -28.48 -44.62
N LYS A 83 0.48 -29.21 -43.61
CA LYS A 83 0.01 -30.59 -43.76
C LYS A 83 -1.16 -30.71 -44.74
N ASN A 84 -2.04 -29.70 -44.78
CA ASN A 84 -3.21 -29.69 -45.65
C ASN A 84 -2.98 -28.98 -46.99
N ASN A 85 -1.75 -28.53 -47.28
CA ASN A 85 -1.42 -27.72 -48.47
C ASN A 85 -2.30 -26.46 -48.63
N LEU A 86 -2.71 -25.87 -47.51
CA LEU A 86 -3.53 -24.65 -47.50
C LEU A 86 -2.60 -23.43 -47.46
N LYS A 87 -2.92 -22.38 -48.23
CA LYS A 87 -2.23 -21.09 -48.10
C LYS A 87 -2.82 -20.30 -46.92
N ARG A 88 -1.97 -19.99 -45.94
CA ARG A 88 -2.29 -19.05 -44.86
C ARG A 88 -2.38 -17.64 -45.43
N ARG A 89 -3.36 -16.84 -44.97
CA ARG A 89 -3.45 -15.41 -45.31
C ARG A 89 -2.42 -14.68 -44.46
N GLU A 90 -1.49 -13.96 -45.07
CA GLU A 90 -0.47 -13.19 -44.33
C GLU A 90 -1.15 -12.08 -43.52
N GLU A 91 -0.75 -11.94 -42.26
CA GLU A 91 -1.24 -10.88 -41.38
C GLU A 91 -0.69 -9.54 -41.87
N HIS A 92 -1.57 -8.67 -42.35
CA HIS A 92 -1.24 -7.28 -42.62
C HIS A 92 -1.04 -6.57 -41.28
N HIS A 93 0.23 -6.43 -40.86
CA HIS A 93 0.59 -5.42 -39.88
C HIS A 93 0.55 -4.06 -40.59
N GLU A 94 -0.52 -3.31 -40.35
CA GLU A 94 -0.53 -1.88 -40.66
C GLU A 94 0.44 -1.18 -39.69
N GLU A 95 1.53 -0.64 -40.25
CA GLU A 95 2.50 0.22 -39.56
C GLU A 95 1.90 1.59 -39.18
#